data_AF-A0A820G068-F1
#
_entry.id   AF-A0A820G068-F1
#
_cell.length_a   1.000
_cell.length_b   1.000
_cell.length_c   1.000
_cell.angle_alpha   90.00
_cell.angle_beta   90.00
_cell.angle_gamma   90.00
#
_symmetry.space_group_name_H-M   'P 1'
#
loop_
_entity.id
_entity.type
_entity.pdbx_description
1 polymer ?
#
loop_
_entity_poly.entity_id
_entity_poly.type
_entity_poly.pdbx_seq_one_letter_code
_entity_poly.pdbx_strand_id
1 'polypeptide(L)'
;SDYEQRQQSLTKKRQLNSRTRSAEARKRRNRKRNLYFRIQRYRYFITRPFYYRFTMKLVRHILTEYSIYYTHVKPVDDLLLIGVKDKIIESRNDRRLPGDIFDRRHYYLFRRRAQYLSRRSNDIQE
;
A
#
# COMPACT_ATOMS: atom_id res chain seq x y z
N SER A 1 -8.52 58.73 9.83
CA SER A 1 -8.48 58.45 11.28
C SER A 1 -7.40 57.41 11.59
N ASP A 2 -6.66 57.50 12.70
CA ASP A 2 -5.63 56.50 13.13
C ASP A 2 -6.18 55.07 13.18
N TYR A 3 -7.48 54.95 13.43
CA TYR A 3 -8.21 53.69 13.42
C TYR A 3 -8.20 53.02 12.05
N GLU A 4 -8.38 53.78 10.97
CA GLU A 4 -8.43 53.27 9.60
C GLU A 4 -7.04 52.80 9.14
N GLN A 5 -5.98 53.51 9.53
CA GLN A 5 -4.60 53.11 9.26
C GLN A 5 -4.22 51.81 9.98
N ARG A 6 -4.68 51.62 11.23
CA ARG A 6 -4.52 50.36 11.96
C ARG A 6 -5.24 49.21 11.26
N GLN A 7 -6.49 49.39 10.84
CA GLN A 7 -7.27 48.36 10.13
C GLN A 7 -6.64 47.97 8.79
N GLN A 8 -6.12 48.94 8.02
CA GLN A 8 -5.39 48.68 6.79
C GLN A 8 -4.07 47.92 7.02
N SER A 9 -3.35 48.21 8.11
CA SER A 9 -2.10 47.49 8.46
C SER A 9 -2.35 46.03 8.88
N LEU A 10 -3.46 45.77 9.59
CA LEU A 10 -3.86 44.44 10.04
C LEU A 10 -4.34 43.55 8.89
N THR A 11 -5.07 44.14 7.94
CA THR A 11 -5.51 43.45 6.70
C THR A 11 -4.34 43.16 5.77
N LYS A 12 -3.39 44.08 5.60
CA LYS A 12 -2.11 43.83 4.88
C LYS A 12 -1.30 42.69 5.50
N LYS A 13 -1.17 42.64 6.83
CA LYS A 13 -0.46 41.56 7.54
C LYS A 13 -1.18 40.21 7.40
N ARG A 14 -2.52 40.17 7.38
CA ARG A 14 -3.30 38.94 7.15
C ARG A 14 -3.17 38.42 5.72
N GLN A 15 -3.10 39.30 4.71
CA GLN A 15 -2.86 38.91 3.32
C GLN A 15 -1.42 38.42 3.07
N LEU A 16 -0.43 38.92 3.83
CA LEU A 16 0.95 38.42 3.74
C LEU A 16 1.07 36.98 4.28
N ASN A 17 0.29 36.64 5.30
CA ASN A 17 0.28 35.31 5.94
C ASN A 17 -0.53 34.26 5.17
N SER A 18 -1.37 34.66 4.22
CA SER A 18 -2.13 33.75 3.34
C SER A 18 -1.44 33.44 2.02
N ARG A 19 -0.14 33.80 1.86
CA ARG A 19 0.65 33.41 0.68
C ARG A 19 0.77 31.90 0.59
N THR A 20 -0.22 31.30 -0.06
CA THR A 20 -0.24 29.93 -0.55
C THR A 20 1.11 29.67 -1.20
N ARG A 21 1.82 28.65 -0.71
CA ARG A 21 3.18 28.34 -1.19
C ARG A 21 3.21 28.32 -2.71
N SER A 22 4.28 28.86 -3.30
CA SER A 22 4.49 28.80 -4.75
C SER A 22 4.41 27.34 -5.24
N ALA A 23 4.03 27.13 -6.50
CA ALA A 23 3.92 25.80 -7.07
C ALA A 23 5.25 25.02 -6.93
N GLU A 24 6.38 25.70 -7.09
CA GLU A 24 7.72 25.13 -6.90
C GLU A 24 7.97 24.71 -5.44
N ALA A 25 7.62 25.55 -4.47
CA ALA A 25 7.78 25.23 -3.05
C ALA A 25 6.90 24.03 -2.65
N ARG A 26 5.69 23.92 -3.21
CA ARG A 26 4.83 22.74 -3.08
C ARG A 26 5.48 21.50 -3.70
N LYS A 27 6.01 21.61 -4.94
CA LYS A 27 6.69 20.52 -5.65
C LYS A 27 7.90 20.00 -4.87
N ARG A 28 8.76 20.89 -4.33
CA ARG A 28 9.91 20.53 -3.50
C ARG A 28 9.49 19.79 -2.22
N ARG A 29 8.47 20.30 -1.51
CA ARG A 29 7.91 19.63 -0.31
C ARG A 29 7.37 18.24 -0.65
N ASN A 30 6.59 18.12 -1.72
CA ASN A 30 6.01 16.84 -2.15
C ASN A 30 7.10 15.86 -2.57
N ARG A 31 8.14 16.31 -3.29
CA ARG A 31 9.31 15.49 -3.62
C ARG A 31 10.01 14.94 -2.37
N LYS A 32 10.28 15.80 -1.38
CA LYS A 32 10.88 15.39 -0.09
C LYS A 32 10.00 14.41 0.67
N ARG A 33 8.69 14.70 0.77
CA ARG A 33 7.71 13.84 1.45
C ARG A 33 7.56 12.49 0.76
N ASN A 34 7.50 12.46 -0.57
CA ASN A 34 7.44 11.23 -1.37
C ASN A 34 8.72 10.42 -1.24
N LEU A 35 9.89 11.05 -1.20
CA LEU A 35 11.16 10.35 -0.96
C LEU A 35 11.17 9.70 0.42
N TYR A 36 10.78 10.42 1.47
CA TYR A 36 10.66 9.88 2.82
C TYR A 36 9.70 8.68 2.87
N PHE A 37 8.51 8.81 2.27
CA PHE A 37 7.57 7.71 2.20
C PHE A 37 8.08 6.53 1.39
N ARG A 38 8.84 6.75 0.31
CA ARG A 38 9.49 5.68 -0.44
C ARG A 38 10.51 4.95 0.42
N ILE A 39 11.41 5.68 1.08
CA ILE A 39 12.45 5.09 1.95
C ILE A 39 11.80 4.25 3.06
N GLN A 40 10.77 4.77 3.73
CA GLN A 40 10.08 4.02 4.79
C GLN A 40 9.30 2.81 4.26
N ARG A 41 8.73 2.90 3.04
CA ARG A 41 7.99 1.80 2.41
C ARG A 41 8.86 0.58 2.13
N TYR A 42 10.16 0.75 1.91
CA TYR A 42 11.08 -0.36 1.59
C TYR A 42 11.86 -0.90 2.79
N ARG A 43 11.54 -0.49 4.03
CA ARG A 43 12.35 -0.85 5.20
C ARG A 43 12.22 -2.32 5.60
N TYR A 44 11.02 -2.90 5.45
CA TYR A 44 10.74 -4.28 5.86
C TYR A 44 9.86 -4.96 4.81
N PHE A 45 10.27 -6.15 4.37
CA PHE A 45 9.56 -6.91 3.35
C PHE A 45 9.80 -8.39 3.53
N ILE A 46 8.79 -9.17 3.16
CA ILE A 46 8.86 -10.62 3.09
C ILE A 46 8.96 -11.00 1.61
N THR A 47 9.87 -11.92 1.31
CA THR A 47 10.04 -12.48 -0.04
C THR A 47 9.50 -13.91 -0.07
N ARG A 48 8.78 -14.24 -1.14
CA ARG A 48 8.35 -15.62 -1.43
C ARG A 48 8.59 -15.94 -2.90
N PRO A 49 8.92 -17.19 -3.28
CA PRO A 49 8.90 -17.63 -4.67
C PRO A 49 7.55 -17.30 -5.31
N PHE A 50 7.53 -16.86 -6.56
CA PHE A 50 6.33 -16.41 -7.24
C PHE A 50 6.18 -17.07 -8.60
N TYR A 51 5.16 -17.90 -8.74
CA TYR A 51 4.79 -18.44 -10.04
C TYR A 51 4.04 -17.39 -10.87
N TYR A 52 4.58 -17.05 -12.04
CA TYR A 52 4.12 -15.96 -12.91
C TYR A 52 2.62 -15.95 -13.26
N ARG A 53 1.93 -17.09 -13.17
CA ARG A 53 0.48 -17.18 -13.46
C ARG A 53 -0.42 -16.70 -12.32
N PHE A 54 0.11 -16.42 -11.14
CA PHE A 54 -0.69 -15.86 -10.06
C PHE A 54 -1.17 -14.46 -10.44
N THR A 55 -2.48 -14.26 -10.39
CA THR A 55 -3.05 -12.91 -10.54
C THR A 55 -2.98 -12.19 -9.21
N MET A 56 -2.83 -10.86 -9.24
CA MET A 56 -2.81 -10.06 -8.01
C MET A 56 -4.10 -10.17 -7.19
N LYS A 57 -5.25 -10.44 -7.85
CA LYS A 57 -6.51 -10.72 -7.14
C LYS A 57 -6.40 -11.98 -6.30
N LEU A 58 -5.83 -13.05 -6.85
CA LEU A 58 -5.62 -14.31 -6.15
C LEU A 58 -4.59 -14.16 -5.02
N VAL A 59 -3.48 -13.46 -5.28
CA VAL A 59 -2.47 -13.15 -4.26
C VAL A 59 -3.11 -12.43 -3.07
N ARG A 60 -3.89 -11.38 -3.31
CA ARG A 60 -4.60 -10.66 -2.23
C ARG A 60 -5.55 -11.57 -1.46
N HIS A 61 -6.28 -12.44 -2.15
CA HIS A 61 -7.18 -13.39 -1.49
C HIS A 61 -6.43 -14.34 -0.56
N ILE A 62 -5.32 -14.92 -1.02
CA ILE A 62 -4.47 -15.79 -0.20
C ILE A 62 -3.94 -15.04 1.02
N LEU A 63 -3.43 -13.82 0.82
CA LEU A 63 -2.92 -13.02 1.94
C LEU A 63 -4.03 -12.69 2.98
N THR A 64 -5.26 -12.48 2.54
CA THR A 64 -6.41 -12.31 3.43
C THR A 64 -6.73 -13.60 4.19
N GLU A 65 -6.75 -14.75 3.50
CA GLU A 65 -7.02 -16.07 4.12
C GLU A 65 -6.02 -16.37 5.25
N TYR A 66 -4.74 -16.04 5.04
CA TYR A 66 -3.67 -16.21 6.03
C TYR A 66 -3.56 -15.05 7.04
N SER A 67 -4.48 -14.08 7.01
CA SER A 67 -4.49 -12.92 7.90
C SER A 67 -3.16 -12.15 7.91
N ILE A 68 -2.60 -11.91 6.72
CA ILE A 68 -1.31 -11.24 6.51
C ILE A 68 -1.52 -9.73 6.40
N TYR A 69 -0.88 -8.97 7.28
CA TYR A 69 -0.92 -7.50 7.24
C TYR A 69 0.18 -6.95 6.34
N TYR A 70 -0.18 -6.29 5.24
CA TYR A 70 0.80 -5.72 4.30
C TYR A 70 0.45 -4.28 3.90
N THR A 71 1.47 -3.53 3.50
CA THR A 71 1.34 -2.14 2.98
C THR A 71 1.36 -2.10 1.46
N HIS A 72 2.10 -3.02 0.83
CA HIS A 72 2.15 -3.17 -0.61
C HIS A 72 2.61 -4.58 -0.97
N VAL A 73 2.19 -5.05 -2.14
CA VAL A 73 2.61 -6.33 -2.70
C VAL A 73 2.95 -6.11 -4.16
N LYS A 74 4.09 -6.62 -4.60
CA LYS A 74 4.49 -6.56 -6.01
C LYS A 74 5.25 -7.83 -6.39
N PRO A 75 4.99 -8.40 -7.57
CA PRO A 75 5.88 -9.38 -8.16
C PRO A 75 7.15 -8.65 -8.66
N VAL A 76 8.29 -9.28 -8.47
CA VAL A 76 9.61 -8.87 -8.99
C VAL A 76 10.29 -10.15 -9.44
N ASP A 77 10.39 -10.34 -10.76
CA ASP A 77 10.91 -11.55 -11.38
C ASP A 77 10.19 -12.80 -10.84
N ASP A 78 10.95 -13.77 -10.33
CA ASP A 78 10.44 -15.02 -9.76
C ASP A 78 10.09 -14.90 -8.26
N LEU A 79 9.97 -13.67 -7.74
CA LEU A 79 9.69 -13.40 -6.34
C LEU A 79 8.47 -12.49 -6.15
N LEU A 80 7.77 -12.71 -5.04
CA LEU A 80 6.73 -11.84 -4.54
C LEU A 80 7.29 -11.06 -3.36
N LEU A 81 7.34 -9.74 -3.49
CA LEU A 81 7.68 -8.83 -2.41
C LEU A 81 6.41 -8.38 -1.70
N ILE A 82 6.33 -8.68 -0.40
CA ILE A 82 5.24 -8.30 0.49
C ILE A 82 5.81 -7.31 1.50
N GLY A 83 5.59 -6.02 1.28
CA GLY A 83 6.11 -4.99 2.16
C GLY A 83 5.22 -4.74 3.37
N VAL A 84 5.85 -4.51 4.52
CA VAL A 84 5.17 -4.33 5.82
C VAL A 84 5.66 -3.07 6.54
N LYS A 85 4.91 -2.64 7.56
CA LYS A 85 5.17 -1.36 8.26
C LYS A 85 6.39 -1.44 9.20
N ASP A 86 6.55 -2.56 9.88
CA ASP A 86 7.59 -2.75 10.90
C ASP A 86 8.04 -4.22 10.97
N LYS A 87 9.16 -4.44 11.67
CA LYS A 87 9.83 -5.74 11.84
C LYS A 87 9.01 -6.75 12.64
N ILE A 88 8.13 -6.28 13.54
CA ILE A 88 7.29 -7.17 14.36
C ILE A 88 6.22 -7.81 13.48
N ILE A 89 5.57 -7.00 12.63
CA ILE A 89 4.61 -7.48 11.63
C ILE A 89 5.31 -8.39 10.62
N GLU A 90 6.51 -8.03 10.16
CA GLU A 90 7.33 -8.88 9.29
C GLU A 90 7.51 -10.27 9.88
N SER A 91 8.05 -10.35 11.10
CA SER A 91 8.34 -11.62 11.78
C SER A 91 7.07 -12.43 12.05
N ARG A 92 5.96 -11.76 12.40
CA ARG A 92 4.66 -12.41 12.60
C ARG A 92 4.12 -13.00 11.30
N ASN A 93 4.14 -12.23 10.22
CA ASN A 93 3.63 -12.64 8.93
C ASN A 93 4.50 -13.76 8.32
N ASP A 94 5.82 -13.66 8.47
CA ASP A 94 6.76 -14.65 7.95
C ASP A 94 6.53 -16.04 8.55
N ARG A 95 6.19 -16.11 9.86
CA ARG A 95 5.79 -17.35 10.55
C ARG A 95 4.43 -17.90 10.10
N ARG A 96 3.52 -17.02 9.67
CA ARG A 96 2.14 -17.40 9.28
C ARG A 96 2.03 -17.81 7.83
N LEU A 97 2.91 -17.29 6.98
CA LEU A 97 2.85 -17.47 5.54
C LEU A 97 3.83 -18.56 5.10
N PRO A 98 3.35 -19.72 4.64
CA PRO A 98 4.22 -20.79 4.17
C PRO A 98 5.16 -20.31 3.05
N GLY A 99 6.38 -20.85 3.02
CA GLY A 99 7.43 -20.43 2.10
C GLY A 99 7.08 -20.67 0.63
N ASP A 100 6.32 -21.72 0.34
CA ASP A 100 5.99 -22.24 -0.98
C ASP A 100 4.57 -21.88 -1.45
N ILE A 101 3.84 -21.07 -0.68
CA ILE A 101 2.41 -20.79 -0.90
C ILE A 101 2.08 -20.15 -2.26
N PHE A 102 3.07 -19.54 -2.90
CA PHE A 102 2.97 -18.89 -4.22
C PHE A 102 3.72 -19.67 -5.31
N ASP A 103 3.96 -20.97 -5.09
CA ASP A 103 4.55 -21.85 -6.09
C ASP A 103 3.53 -22.38 -7.11
N ARG A 104 4.05 -23.13 -8.09
CA ARG A 104 3.22 -23.74 -9.14
C ARG A 104 2.17 -24.71 -8.57
N ARG A 105 2.50 -25.47 -7.53
CA ARG A 105 1.59 -26.47 -6.95
C ARG A 105 0.39 -25.79 -6.29
N HIS A 106 0.63 -24.78 -5.47
CA HIS A 106 -0.40 -24.03 -4.78
C HIS A 106 -1.25 -23.20 -5.73
N TYR A 107 -0.69 -22.71 -6.83
CA TYR A 107 -1.48 -22.04 -7.87
C TYR A 107 -2.69 -22.87 -8.32
N TYR A 108 -2.48 -24.14 -8.64
CA TYR A 108 -3.58 -25.00 -9.09
C TYR A 108 -4.59 -25.31 -7.97
N LEU A 109 -4.12 -25.44 -6.72
CA LEU A 109 -4.99 -25.62 -5.55
C LEU A 109 -5.92 -24.41 -5.36
N PHE A 110 -5.36 -23.20 -5.32
CA PHE A 110 -6.14 -21.98 -5.12
C PHE A 110 -7.02 -21.64 -6.31
N ARG A 111 -6.57 -21.90 -7.54
CA ARG A 111 -7.40 -21.70 -8.74
C ARG A 111 -8.64 -22.59 -8.71
N ARG A 112 -8.50 -23.88 -8.36
CA ARG A 112 -9.63 -24.81 -8.25
C ARG A 112 -10.61 -24.38 -7.18
N ARG A 113 -10.09 -23.94 -6.01
CA ARG A 113 -10.92 -23.46 -4.90
C ARG A 113 -11.69 -22.18 -5.27
N ALA A 114 -11.04 -21.24 -5.95
CA ALA A 114 -11.70 -20.01 -6.41
C ALA A 114 -12.84 -20.30 -7.41
N GLN A 115 -12.65 -21.25 -8.32
CA GLN A 115 -13.70 -21.69 -9.26
C GLN A 115 -14.88 -22.35 -8.55
N TYR A 116 -14.61 -23.17 -7.54
CA TYR A 116 -15.66 -23.80 -6.73
C TYR A 116 -16.48 -22.76 -5.96
N LEU A 117 -15.81 -21.79 -5.32
CA LEU A 117 -16.48 -20.71 -4.59
C LEU A 117 -17.36 -19.87 -5.53
N SER A 118 -16.90 -19.53 -6.73
CA SER A 118 -17.72 -18.75 -7.68
C SER A 118 -18.97 -19.49 -8.15
N ARG A 119 -18.94 -20.82 -8.27
CA ARG A 119 -20.11 -21.62 -8.67
C ARG A 119 -21.15 -21.67 -7.54
N ARG A 120 -20.70 -21.97 -6.32
CA ARG A 120 -21.56 -22.03 -5.14
C ARG A 120 -22.25 -20.69 -4.83
N SER A 121 -21.62 -19.56 -5.14
CA SER A 121 -22.24 -18.24 -4.98
C SER A 121 -23.42 -18.01 -5.92
N ASN A 122 -23.38 -18.58 -7.12
CA ASN A 122 -24.43 -18.43 -8.12
C ASN A 122 -25.63 -19.33 -7.80
N ASP A 123 -25.38 -20.54 -7.29
CA ASP A 123 -26.42 -21.50 -6.91
C ASP A 123 -27.25 -21.05 -5.68
N ILE A 124 -26.82 -20.02 -4.94
CA ILE A 124 -27.55 -19.46 -3.78
C ILE A 124 -28.44 -18.26 -4.20
N GLN A 125 -28.28 -17.77 -5.44
CA GLN A 125 -29.05 -16.63 -5.97
C GLN A 125 -30.19 -17.04 -6.92
N GLU A 126 -30.32 -18.34 -7.25
CA GLU A 126 -31.49 -18.94 -7.91
C GLU A 126 -32.44 -19.57 -6.87
#